data_AF-M0AV58-F1
#
_entry.id   AF-M0AV58-F1
#
_cell.length_a   1.000
_cell.length_b   1.000
_cell.length_c   1.000
_cell.angle_alpha   90.00
_cell.angle_beta   90.00
_cell.angle_gamma   90.00
#
_symmetry.space_group_name_H-M   'P 1'
#
loop_
_entity.id
_entity.type
_entity.pdbx_description
1 polymer ?
#
loop_
_entity_poly.entity_id
_entity_poly.type
_entity_poly.pdbx_seq_one_letter_code
_entity_poly.pdbx_strand_id
1 'polypeptide(L)'
;MTELTIPRDASTGEASRLVEEHVTVGDTVEVREADRTGADDVSVTGEVTGIEPGYLELDGRSPGEGSPRYDQIRTVIRIEIGTEAETEIDAGTSTDTGTDTDSDTDTDT
;
A
#
# COMPACT_ATOMS: atom_id res chain seq x y z
N MET A 1 10.83 0.84 -12.09
CA MET A 1 9.53 1.07 -11.42
C MET A 1 8.62 1.84 -12.38
N THR A 2 7.42 1.32 -12.68
CA THR A 2 6.46 1.98 -13.60
C THR A 2 5.10 2.15 -12.93
N GLU A 3 4.56 3.35 -12.95
CA GLU A 3 3.26 3.69 -12.34
C GLU A 3 2.15 3.79 -13.40
N LEU A 4 1.00 3.20 -13.11
CA LEU A 4 -0.25 3.32 -13.84
C LEU A 4 -1.31 3.95 -12.92
N THR A 5 -1.96 5.00 -13.41
CA THR A 5 -3.11 5.62 -12.73
C THR A 5 -4.39 5.26 -13.45
N ILE A 6 -5.33 4.63 -12.73
CA ILE A 6 -6.64 4.25 -13.23
C ILE A 6 -7.59 5.46 -13.07
N PRO A 7 -8.20 5.96 -14.16
CA PRO A 7 -9.18 7.04 -14.08
C PRO A 7 -10.39 6.65 -13.22
N ARG A 8 -10.92 7.59 -12.42
CA ARG A 8 -12.13 7.34 -11.59
C ARG A 8 -13.37 7.00 -12.42
N ASP A 9 -13.43 7.51 -13.65
CA ASP A 9 -14.51 7.26 -14.58
C ASP A 9 -14.28 6.00 -15.44
N ALA A 10 -13.14 5.31 -15.26
CA ALA A 10 -12.87 4.08 -15.97
C ALA A 10 -13.85 2.98 -15.53
N SER A 11 -14.50 2.37 -16.50
CA SER A 11 -15.31 1.19 -16.22
C SER A 11 -14.42 0.01 -15.82
N THR A 12 -14.98 -0.96 -15.10
CA THR A 12 -14.26 -2.17 -14.66
C THR A 12 -13.48 -2.84 -15.80
N GLY A 13 -14.05 -2.96 -17.00
CA GLY A 13 -13.36 -3.51 -18.18
C GLY A 13 -12.31 -2.60 -18.80
N GLU A 14 -12.44 -1.27 -18.65
CA GLU A 14 -11.39 -0.32 -19.10
C GLU A 14 -10.20 -0.40 -18.16
N ALA A 15 -10.45 -0.42 -16.85
CA ALA A 15 -9.44 -0.55 -15.83
C ALA A 15 -8.69 -1.88 -15.93
N SER A 16 -9.39 -3.00 -16.12
CA SER A 16 -8.76 -4.31 -16.29
C SER A 16 -7.81 -4.34 -17.48
N ARG A 17 -8.21 -3.71 -18.59
CA ARG A 17 -7.39 -3.63 -19.79
C ARG A 17 -6.13 -2.79 -19.58
N LEU A 18 -6.26 -1.64 -18.91
CA LEU A 18 -5.11 -0.81 -18.57
C LEU A 18 -4.11 -1.55 -17.69
N VAL A 19 -4.61 -2.33 -16.73
CA VAL A 19 -3.77 -3.15 -15.85
C VAL A 19 -3.10 -4.26 -16.64
N GLU A 20 -3.84 -5.00 -17.48
CA GLU A 20 -3.29 -6.06 -18.36
C GLU A 20 -2.22 -5.53 -19.33
N GLU A 21 -2.35 -4.29 -19.81
CA GLU A 21 -1.34 -3.65 -20.67
C GLU A 21 -0.09 -3.22 -19.88
N HIS A 22 -0.18 -3.03 -18.57
CA HIS A 22 0.90 -2.51 -17.72
C HIS A 22 1.63 -3.58 -16.90
N VAL A 23 0.92 -4.61 -16.45
CA VAL A 23 1.41 -5.68 -15.57
C VAL A 23 1.17 -7.04 -16.19
N THR A 24 2.09 -7.97 -15.94
CA THR A 24 1.99 -9.36 -16.40
C THR A 24 1.96 -10.32 -15.22
N VAL A 25 1.43 -11.52 -15.44
CA VAL A 25 1.46 -12.58 -14.43
C VAL A 25 2.92 -12.91 -14.09
N GLY A 26 3.27 -12.83 -12.81
CA GLY A 26 4.63 -12.95 -12.28
C GLY A 26 5.30 -11.61 -11.94
N ASP A 27 4.69 -10.47 -12.26
CA ASP A 27 5.18 -9.16 -11.83
C ASP A 27 4.78 -8.84 -10.38
N THR A 28 5.68 -8.23 -9.62
CA THR A 28 5.33 -7.66 -8.31
C THR A 28 4.76 -6.25 -8.47
N VAL A 29 3.62 -5.99 -7.86
CA VAL A 29 2.94 -4.69 -7.95
C VAL A 29 2.51 -4.19 -6.57
N GLU A 30 2.50 -2.88 -6.41
CA GLU A 30 1.89 -2.18 -5.30
C GLU A 30 0.62 -1.48 -5.79
N VAL A 31 -0.45 -1.64 -5.03
CA VAL A 31 -1.77 -1.12 -5.35
C VAL A 31 -2.24 -0.18 -4.25
N ARG A 32 -2.70 1.01 -4.64
CA ARG A 32 -3.19 2.05 -3.72
C ARG A 32 -4.67 2.32 -3.90
N GLU A 33 -5.41 2.36 -2.79
CA GLU A 33 -6.86 2.61 -2.77
C GLU A 33 -7.20 4.09 -3.01
N ALA A 34 -8.35 4.35 -3.66
CA ALA A 34 -8.74 5.66 -4.17
C ALA A 34 -9.38 6.61 -3.13
N ASP A 35 -10.04 6.05 -2.12
CA ASP A 35 -11.09 6.76 -1.38
C ASP A 35 -11.28 6.24 0.06
N ARG A 36 -10.22 6.26 0.88
CA ARG A 36 -10.40 6.34 2.33
C ARG A 36 -9.74 7.58 2.91
N THR A 37 -10.57 8.49 3.39
CA THR A 37 -10.22 9.58 4.31
C THR A 37 -9.96 9.04 5.73
N GLY A 38 -9.27 7.90 5.85
CA GLY A 38 -8.79 7.34 7.11
C GLY A 38 -7.27 7.43 7.11
N ALA A 39 -6.65 7.68 8.26
CA ALA A 39 -5.22 7.95 8.41
C ALA A 39 -4.27 6.78 8.05
N ASP A 40 -4.80 5.73 7.41
CA ASP A 40 -4.07 4.58 6.92
C ASP A 40 -4.32 4.48 5.41
N ASP A 41 -3.44 5.11 4.62
CA ASP A 41 -3.30 4.82 3.20
C ASP A 41 -2.85 3.36 3.04
N VAL A 42 -3.81 2.42 3.07
CA VAL A 42 -3.52 0.98 2.95
C VAL A 42 -3.09 0.69 1.52
N SER A 43 -1.78 0.56 1.33
CA SER A 43 -1.19 0.07 0.09
C SER A 43 -1.02 -1.44 0.20
N VAL A 44 -1.40 -2.19 -0.83
CA VAL A 44 -1.27 -3.64 -0.88
C VAL A 44 -0.20 -3.99 -1.90
N THR A 45 0.84 -4.69 -1.47
CA THR A 45 1.91 -5.19 -2.35
C THR A 45 1.82 -6.69 -2.47
N GLY A 46 1.90 -7.21 -3.70
CA GLY A 46 1.92 -8.65 -3.96
C GLY A 46 2.30 -8.99 -5.40
N GLU A 47 2.54 -10.27 -5.66
CA GLU A 47 2.82 -10.79 -7.00
C GLU A 47 1.52 -11.03 -7.78
N VAL A 48 1.45 -10.54 -9.01
CA VAL A 48 0.31 -10.78 -9.90
C VAL A 48 0.27 -12.24 -10.30
N THR A 49 -0.70 -12.99 -9.76
CA THR A 49 -0.93 -14.39 -10.14
C THR A 49 -2.03 -14.54 -11.18
N GLY A 50 -2.88 -13.53 -11.32
CA GLY A 50 -4.02 -13.53 -12.24
C GLY A 50 -4.60 -12.13 -12.45
N ILE A 51 -5.10 -11.88 -13.67
CA ILE A 51 -5.71 -10.61 -14.07
C ILE A 51 -7.14 -10.91 -14.51
N GLU A 52 -8.09 -10.67 -13.60
CA GLU A 52 -9.51 -10.91 -13.83
C GLU A 52 -10.20 -9.59 -14.19
N PRO A 53 -11.32 -9.57 -14.92
CA PRO A 53 -11.94 -8.33 -15.39
C PRO A 53 -12.45 -7.42 -14.27
N GLY A 54 -12.60 -7.92 -13.03
CA GLY A 54 -13.09 -7.15 -11.88
C GLY A 54 -12.09 -6.91 -10.75
N TYR A 55 -10.98 -7.63 -10.75
CA TYR A 55 -10.00 -7.63 -9.66
C TYR A 55 -8.65 -8.12 -10.14
N LEU A 56 -7.61 -7.77 -9.39
CA LEU A 56 -6.25 -8.24 -9.62
C LEU A 56 -5.91 -9.27 -8.55
N GLU A 57 -5.55 -10.49 -8.96
CA GLU A 57 -5.10 -11.51 -8.01
C GLU A 57 -3.65 -11.27 -7.62
N LEU A 58 -3.44 -11.02 -6.34
CA LEU A 58 -2.13 -10.85 -5.75
C LEU A 58 -1.82 -12.03 -4.82
N ASP A 59 -0.63 -12.62 -4.97
CA ASP A 59 -0.14 -13.76 -4.19
C ASP A 59 -1.10 -14.98 -4.16
N GLY A 60 -1.88 -15.18 -5.23
CA GLY A 60 -2.86 -16.26 -5.33
C GLY A 60 -4.07 -16.10 -4.42
N ARG A 61 -4.35 -14.87 -3.93
CA ARG A 61 -5.49 -14.60 -3.05
C ARG A 61 -6.74 -14.26 -3.85
N SER A 62 -7.90 -14.65 -3.33
CA SER A 62 -9.20 -14.24 -3.87
C SER A 62 -9.53 -12.78 -3.49
N PRO A 63 -10.51 -12.11 -4.15
CA PRO A 63 -10.93 -10.75 -3.78
C PRO A 63 -11.47 -10.62 -2.34
N GLY A 64 -11.97 -11.72 -1.76
CA GLY A 64 -12.37 -11.76 -0.34
C GLY A 64 -11.20 -11.95 0.64
N GLU A 65 -10.01 -12.28 0.15
CA GLU A 65 -8.84 -12.67 0.94
C GLU A 65 -7.68 -11.67 0.82
N GLY A 66 -7.88 -10.56 0.10
CA GLY A 66 -6.91 -9.47 -0.03
C GLY A 66 -6.64 -9.00 -1.45
N SER A 67 -7.29 -9.58 -2.47
CA SER A 67 -7.08 -9.13 -3.84
C SER A 67 -7.85 -7.84 -4.17
N PRO A 68 -7.16 -6.78 -4.62
CA PRO A 68 -7.79 -5.49 -4.87
C PRO A 68 -8.71 -5.50 -6.08
N ARG A 69 -9.84 -4.77 -5.97
CA ARG A 69 -10.77 -4.55 -7.09
C ARG A 69 -10.42 -3.29 -7.86
N TYR A 70 -10.57 -3.31 -9.18
CA TYR A 70 -10.29 -2.13 -10.01
C TYR A 70 -11.13 -0.90 -9.66
N ASP A 71 -12.36 -1.11 -9.16
CA ASP A 71 -13.23 -0.01 -8.72
C ASP A 71 -12.81 0.62 -7.37
N GLN A 72 -11.94 -0.05 -6.60
CA GLN A 72 -11.48 0.41 -5.29
C GLN A 72 -10.09 1.06 -5.34
N ILE A 73 -9.35 0.77 -6.41
CA ILE A 73 -7.95 1.16 -6.54
C ILE A 73 -7.78 2.26 -7.57
N ARG A 74 -6.78 3.09 -7.34
CA ARG A 74 -6.50 4.24 -8.19
C ARG A 74 -5.16 4.18 -8.86
N THR A 75 -4.20 3.55 -8.21
CA THR A 75 -2.82 3.52 -8.66
C THR A 75 -2.29 2.11 -8.56
N VAL A 76 -1.66 1.65 -9.63
CA VAL A 76 -0.95 0.37 -9.72
C VAL A 76 0.49 0.67 -10.09
N ILE A 77 1.43 0.27 -9.23
CA ILE A 77 2.85 0.55 -9.39
C ILE A 77 3.57 -0.78 -9.56
N ARG A 78 4.19 -0.98 -10.73
CA ARG A 78 5.03 -2.16 -10.97
C ARG A 78 6.39 -1.97 -10.32
N ILE A 79 6.72 -2.86 -9.40
CA ILE A 79 8.00 -2.92 -8.72
C ILE A 79 8.86 -3.91 -9.50
N GLU A 80 9.88 -3.39 -10.18
CA GLU A 80 10.89 -4.25 -10.80
C GLU A 80 11.76 -4.77 -9.66
N ILE A 81 11.62 -6.06 -9.34
CA ILE A 81 12.45 -6.75 -8.34
C ILE A 81 13.88 -6.91 -8.87
N GLY A 82 14.60 -5.79 -8.90
CA GLY A 82 16.04 -5.74 -8.85
C GLY A 82 16.44 -5.22 -7.49
N THR A 83 16.53 -6.13 -6.50
CA THR A 83 17.25 -5.93 -5.23
C THR A 83 16.66 -4.85 -4.28
N GLU A 84 16.40 -5.26 -3.04
CA GLU A 84 16.25 -4.38 -1.86
C GLU A 84 15.00 -3.48 -1.80
N ALA A 85 13.81 -4.09 -1.71
CA ALA A 85 12.73 -3.47 -0.93
C ALA A 85 13.06 -3.66 0.57
N GLU A 86 14.09 -2.97 1.04
CA GLU A 86 14.20 -2.67 2.47
C GLU A 86 13.10 -1.67 2.78
N THR A 87 11.94 -2.17 3.21
CA THR A 87 11.00 -1.39 3.98
C THR A 87 11.71 -1.04 5.29
N GLU A 88 12.52 0.02 5.26
CA GLU A 88 13.00 0.70 6.45
C GLU A 88 11.77 1.33 7.11
N ILE A 89 11.10 0.54 7.95
CA ILE A 89 10.22 1.06 8.98
C ILE A 89 11.10 1.88 9.94
N ASP A 90 11.40 3.13 9.59
CA ASP A 90 11.90 4.12 10.54
C ASP A 90 10.75 4.47 11.50
N ALA A 91 10.47 3.56 12.41
CA ALA A 91 9.82 3.86 13.68
C ALA A 91 10.92 4.24 14.68
N GLY A 92 11.83 5.13 14.28
CA GLY A 92 12.79 5.79 15.14
C GLY A 92 12.13 6.95 15.88
N THR A 93 11.00 6.74 16.56
CA THR A 93 10.43 7.76 17.45
C THR A 93 11.32 7.87 18.70
N SER A 94 12.44 8.55 18.52
CA SER A 94 13.24 9.07 19.60
C SER A 94 12.45 10.22 20.23
N THR A 95 11.69 9.92 21.28
CA THR A 95 11.33 10.95 22.25
C THR A 95 11.83 10.50 23.61
N ASP A 96 13.15 10.62 23.77
CA ASP A 96 13.76 10.81 25.07
C ASP A 96 13.30 12.18 25.59
N THR A 97 12.15 12.19 26.27
CA THR A 97 11.81 13.28 27.18
C THR A 97 12.15 12.80 28.58
N GLY A 98 13.45 12.78 28.89
CA GLY A 98 13.92 12.88 30.26
C GLY A 98 13.32 14.14 30.88
N THR A 99 12.23 13.98 31.60
CA THR A 99 11.74 15.00 32.52
C THR A 99 12.29 14.62 33.88
N ASP A 100 13.51 15.07 34.17
CA ASP A 100 14.05 15.07 35.53
C ASP A 100 13.14 15.99 36.36
N THR A 101 12.16 15.39 37.02
CA THR A 101 11.33 16.06 38.03
C THR A 101 12.05 15.91 39.35
N ASP A 102 13.08 16.71 39.57
CA ASP A 102 13.62 16.96 40.90
C ASP A 102 12.60 17.82 41.66
N SER A 103 11.63 17.17 42.29
CA SER A 103 10.80 17.79 43.33
C SER A 103 11.50 17.67 44.67
N ASP A 104 12.49 18.53 44.89
CA ASP A 104 12.97 18.82 46.24
C ASP A 104 11.83 19.53 46.99
N THR A 105 11.08 18.76 47.77
CA THR A 105 10.15 19.32 48.76
C THR A 105 10.94 19.59 50.03
N ASP A 106 11.41 20.82 50.18
CA ASP A 106 11.88 21.33 51.46
C ASP A 106 10.72 21.27 52.47
N THR A 107 10.76 20.27 53.35
CA THR A 107 9.92 20.21 54.54
C THR A 107 10.58 21.06 55.61
N ASP A 108 10.26 22.35 55.63
CA ASP A 108 10.45 23.20 56.80
C ASP A 108 9.14 23.26 57.59
N THR A 109 9.04 22.50 58.69
CA THR A 109 8.27 22.83 59.92
C THR A 109 8.67 21.91 61.06
#